data_AF-A0A2V8G238-F1
#
_entry.id   AF-A0A2V8G238-F1
#
_cell.length_a   1.000
_cell.length_b   1.000
_cell.length_c   1.000
_cell.angle_alpha   90.00
_cell.angle_beta   90.00
_cell.angle_gamma   90.00
#
_symmetry.space_group_name_H-M   'P 1'
#
loop_
_entity.id
_entity.type
_entity.pdbx_description
1 polymer ?
#
loop_
_entity_poly.entity_id
_entity_poly.type
_entity_poly.pdbx_seq_one_letter_code
_entity_poly.pdbx_strand_id
1 'polypeptide(L)'
;MAVGSVPSIVLETVGEWTGGDRPAPALSVSASDVAVIGIAAGNDPNDDRPRGAAFGVLVHAVLAQAAFDATPHVLGGIAASQALLLGMTGDEAAAAAWVAERVLAHDLLARARAAAAHGGCRRETPVTCTLPDGTLVEGVVDLAFEEHGVWTVVDYKTDREMAVAGEDRYRRQVALYATAIAQATGAPASGVLVRI
;
A
#
# COMPACT_ATOMS: atom_id res chain seq x y z
N MET A 1 13.05 45.39 1.34
CA MET A 1 13.23 44.31 0.36
C MET A 1 12.72 43.02 1.00
N ALA A 2 11.62 42.47 0.52
CA ALA A 2 11.09 41.20 1.03
C ALA A 2 11.72 40.07 0.21
N VAL A 3 12.52 39.21 0.86
CA VAL A 3 13.13 38.04 0.22
C VAL A 3 12.08 36.92 0.25
N GLY A 4 11.10 37.00 -0.65
CA GLY A 4 9.98 36.05 -0.75
C GLY A 4 10.30 34.80 -1.56
N SER A 5 11.50 34.24 -1.44
CA SER A 5 11.95 33.11 -2.28
C SER A 5 12.19 31.80 -1.52
N VAL A 6 11.94 31.76 -0.21
CA VAL A 6 12.04 30.52 0.58
C VAL A 6 10.63 30.09 0.96
N PRO A 7 10.17 28.91 0.50
CA PRO A 7 8.88 28.39 0.93
C PRO A 7 8.89 28.21 2.44
N SER A 8 7.83 28.69 3.12
CA SER A 8 7.67 28.55 4.57
C SER A 8 7.35 27.12 4.99
N ILE A 9 6.98 26.27 4.04
CA ILE A 9 6.66 24.85 4.21
C ILE A 9 7.21 24.10 3.00
N VAL A 10 7.94 23.00 3.25
CA VAL A 10 8.32 22.04 2.22
C VAL A 10 7.30 20.88 2.27
N LEU A 11 6.62 20.64 1.15
CA LEU A 11 5.68 19.54 0.98
C LEU A 11 6.24 18.58 -0.07
N GLU A 12 6.25 17.30 0.26
CA GLU A 12 6.67 16.23 -0.64
C GLU A 12 5.68 15.05 -0.57
N THR A 13 5.56 14.31 -1.67
CA THR A 13 4.87 13.03 -1.64
C THR A 13 5.78 11.93 -1.07
N VAL A 14 5.20 10.87 -0.51
CA VAL A 14 5.96 9.69 -0.02
C VAL A 14 6.80 9.06 -1.15
N GLY A 15 6.29 9.09 -2.38
CA GLY A 15 6.98 8.55 -3.56
C GLY A 15 8.25 9.32 -3.91
N GLU A 16 8.18 10.66 -3.90
CA GLU A 16 9.34 11.56 -4.03
C GLU A 16 10.27 11.38 -2.83
N TRP A 17 9.68 11.25 -1.64
CA TRP A 17 10.41 11.16 -0.39
C TRP A 17 11.38 9.98 -0.39
N THR A 18 10.85 8.81 -0.73
CA THR A 18 11.57 7.54 -0.77
C THR A 18 12.47 7.35 -1.97
N GLY A 19 12.23 8.08 -3.07
CA GLY A 19 13.05 8.03 -4.28
C GLY A 19 14.35 8.85 -4.19
N GLY A 20 14.42 9.81 -3.27
CA GLY A 20 15.61 10.63 -3.06
C GLY A 20 16.73 9.90 -2.32
N ASP A 21 17.98 10.22 -2.68
CA ASP A 21 19.16 9.78 -1.93
C ASP A 21 19.41 10.74 -0.77
N ARG A 22 18.72 10.50 0.35
CA ARG A 22 18.84 11.30 1.58
C ARG A 22 18.94 10.39 2.80
N PRO A 23 19.53 10.88 3.91
CA PRO A 23 19.51 10.16 5.16
C PRO A 23 18.07 9.90 5.57
N ALA A 24 17.77 8.68 6.02
CA ALA A 24 16.47 8.39 6.60
C ALA A 24 16.29 9.26 7.86
N PRO A 25 15.20 10.02 7.99
CA PRO A 25 14.88 10.74 9.21
C PRO A 25 14.68 9.74 10.34
N ALA A 26 14.76 10.24 11.57
CA ALA A 26 14.45 9.44 12.75
C ALA A 26 12.94 9.11 12.78
N LEU A 27 12.55 8.07 12.05
CA LEU A 27 11.22 7.47 12.09
C LEU A 27 11.09 6.61 13.34
N SER A 28 9.89 6.54 13.91
CA SER A 28 9.62 5.65 15.07
C SER A 28 9.54 4.18 14.67
N VAL A 29 9.36 3.90 13.37
CA VAL A 29 9.37 2.57 12.79
C VAL A 29 10.54 2.47 11.81
N SER A 30 11.37 1.44 11.95
CA SER A 30 12.49 1.20 11.03
C SER A 30 12.03 0.48 9.76
N ALA A 31 12.63 0.82 8.62
CA ALA A 31 12.43 0.11 7.35
C ALA A 31 12.86 -1.37 7.44
N SER A 32 13.84 -1.70 8.29
CA SER A 32 14.27 -3.08 8.54
C SER A 32 13.19 -3.93 9.22
N ASP A 33 12.30 -3.29 9.97
CA ASP A 33 11.29 -3.97 10.79
C ASP A 33 9.99 -4.21 10.02
N VAL A 34 9.89 -3.66 8.80
CA VAL A 34 8.77 -3.93 7.90
C VAL A 34 8.81 -5.40 7.47
N ALA A 35 7.75 -6.16 7.71
CA ALA A 35 7.68 -7.53 7.22
C ALA A 35 7.42 -7.54 5.71
N VAL A 36 8.08 -8.42 4.95
CA VAL A 36 7.76 -8.65 3.54
C VAL A 36 7.12 -10.02 3.40
N ILE A 37 5.92 -10.05 2.84
CA ILE A 37 5.14 -11.28 2.65
C ILE A 37 4.84 -11.41 1.16
N GLY A 38 5.26 -12.53 0.57
CA GLY A 38 4.85 -12.88 -0.78
C GLY A 38 3.53 -13.64 -0.75
N ILE A 39 2.46 -13.06 -1.27
CA ILE A 39 1.24 -13.81 -1.53
C ILE A 39 1.42 -14.39 -2.92
N ALA A 40 2.05 -15.57 -2.96
CA ALA A 40 2.38 -16.26 -4.20
C ALA A 40 1.14 -16.36 -5.07
N ALA A 41 1.11 -15.55 -6.10
CA ALA A 41 0.14 -15.66 -7.16
C ALA A 41 0.66 -16.75 -8.12
N GLY A 42 0.72 -18.00 -7.62
CA GLY A 42 1.21 -19.19 -8.35
C GLY A 42 2.71 -19.21 -8.60
N ASN A 43 3.41 -20.20 -8.04
CA ASN A 43 4.77 -20.57 -8.47
C ASN A 43 4.73 -21.30 -9.82
N ASP A 44 3.95 -20.82 -10.79
CA ASP A 44 3.97 -21.38 -12.14
C ASP A 44 5.07 -20.65 -12.93
N PRO A 45 6.18 -21.31 -13.30
CA PRO A 45 7.19 -20.71 -14.16
C PRO A 45 6.68 -20.34 -15.56
N ASN A 46 5.47 -20.77 -15.95
CA ASN A 46 4.75 -20.35 -17.18
C ASN A 46 3.68 -19.27 -16.91
N ASP A 47 3.77 -18.57 -15.79
CA ASP A 47 2.83 -17.54 -15.40
C ASP A 47 2.96 -16.28 -16.27
N ASP A 48 2.23 -16.30 -17.40
CA ASP A 48 2.10 -15.25 -18.41
C ASP A 48 1.12 -14.14 -18.00
N ARG A 49 0.83 -14.02 -16.68
CA ARG A 49 0.01 -12.94 -16.16
C ARG A 49 0.59 -11.58 -16.55
N PRO A 50 -0.26 -10.59 -16.82
CA PRO A 50 0.19 -9.23 -17.06
C PRO A 50 1.03 -8.73 -15.87
N ARG A 51 2.21 -8.18 -16.16
CA ARG A 51 3.14 -7.66 -15.14
C ARG A 51 3.46 -6.20 -15.43
N GLY A 52 3.55 -5.38 -14.39
CA GLY A 52 3.99 -4.00 -14.50
C GLY A 52 3.11 -3.03 -13.72
N ALA A 53 3.48 -1.75 -13.77
CA ALA A 53 2.84 -0.70 -12.99
C ALA A 53 1.33 -0.58 -13.24
N ALA A 54 0.88 -0.65 -14.51
CA ALA A 54 -0.54 -0.55 -14.85
C ALA A 54 -1.36 -1.71 -14.27
N PHE A 55 -0.83 -2.95 -14.32
CA PHE A 55 -1.48 -4.09 -13.70
C PHE A 55 -1.52 -3.98 -12.17
N GLY A 56 -0.45 -3.48 -11.55
CA GLY A 56 -0.44 -3.16 -10.13
C GLY A 56 -1.53 -2.16 -9.74
N VAL A 57 -1.69 -1.08 -10.51
CA VAL A 57 -2.77 -0.09 -10.32
C VAL A 57 -4.16 -0.74 -10.39
N LEU A 58 -4.37 -1.65 -11.34
CA LEU A 58 -5.64 -2.38 -11.44
C LEU A 58 -5.90 -3.28 -10.22
N VAL A 59 -4.90 -4.04 -9.77
CA VAL A 59 -5.03 -4.88 -8.56
C VAL A 59 -5.34 -4.03 -7.32
N HIS A 60 -4.63 -2.91 -7.14
CA HIS A 60 -4.92 -1.93 -6.08
C HIS A 60 -6.35 -1.43 -6.13
N ALA A 61 -6.81 -0.98 -7.29
CA ALA A 61 -8.16 -0.46 -7.47
C ALA A 61 -9.24 -1.51 -7.11
N VAL A 62 -9.00 -2.79 -7.41
CA VAL A 62 -9.89 -3.88 -7.02
C VAL A 62 -9.89 -4.08 -5.50
N LEU A 63 -8.72 -4.16 -4.86
CA LEU A 63 -8.57 -4.36 -3.41
C LEU A 63 -9.15 -3.18 -2.59
N ALA A 64 -9.00 -1.96 -3.10
CA ALA A 64 -9.56 -0.75 -2.50
C ALA A 64 -11.09 -0.81 -2.40
N GLN A 65 -11.76 -1.35 -3.42
CA GLN A 65 -13.22 -1.32 -3.56
C GLN A 65 -13.92 -2.58 -3.06
N ALA A 66 -13.27 -3.74 -3.18
CA ALA A 66 -13.90 -5.02 -2.84
C ALA A 66 -14.31 -5.08 -1.35
N ALA A 67 -15.42 -5.72 -1.02
CA ALA A 67 -15.64 -6.15 0.36
C ALA A 67 -14.60 -7.25 0.70
N PHE A 68 -14.19 -7.37 1.97
CA PHE A 68 -13.25 -8.42 2.37
C PHE A 68 -13.78 -9.84 2.13
N ASP A 69 -15.09 -10.01 2.00
CA ASP A 69 -15.78 -11.26 1.66
C ASP A 69 -16.43 -11.24 0.27
N ALA A 70 -15.94 -10.38 -0.61
CA ALA A 70 -16.38 -10.34 -1.99
C ALA A 70 -16.23 -11.72 -2.65
N THR A 71 -17.29 -12.14 -3.34
CA THR A 71 -17.27 -13.39 -4.12
C THR A 71 -16.47 -13.21 -5.41
N PRO A 72 -15.99 -14.29 -6.04
CA PRO A 72 -15.27 -14.21 -7.31
C PRO A 72 -16.04 -13.46 -8.42
N HIS A 73 -17.37 -13.62 -8.46
CA HIS A 73 -18.22 -12.88 -9.38
C HIS A 73 -18.19 -11.36 -9.13
N VAL A 74 -18.25 -10.94 -7.86
CA VAL A 74 -18.16 -9.52 -7.49
C VAL A 74 -16.79 -8.96 -7.83
N LEU A 75 -15.72 -9.69 -7.53
CA LEU A 75 -14.35 -9.31 -7.88
C LEU A 75 -14.17 -9.13 -9.39
N GLY A 76 -14.70 -10.07 -10.19
CA GLY A 76 -14.70 -9.97 -11.65
C GLY A 76 -15.42 -8.72 -12.16
N GLY A 77 -16.57 -8.37 -11.59
CA GLY A 77 -17.32 -7.17 -11.95
C GLY A 77 -16.58 -5.86 -11.61
N ILE A 78 -15.93 -5.80 -10.44
CA ILE A 78 -15.10 -4.66 -10.03
C ILE A 78 -13.89 -4.54 -10.98
N ALA A 79 -13.18 -5.64 -11.21
CA ALA A 79 -12.00 -5.65 -12.06
C ALA A 79 -12.32 -5.27 -13.51
N ALA A 80 -13.43 -5.75 -14.07
CA ALA A 80 -13.86 -5.36 -15.40
C ALA A 80 -14.16 -3.86 -15.49
N SER A 81 -14.83 -3.31 -14.47
CA SER A 81 -15.14 -1.87 -14.42
C SER A 81 -13.88 -1.02 -14.30
N GLN A 82 -12.91 -1.44 -13.48
CA GLN A 82 -11.63 -0.74 -13.32
C GLN A 82 -10.74 -0.87 -14.56
N ALA A 83 -10.70 -2.03 -15.20
CA ALA A 83 -9.95 -2.24 -16.43
C ALA A 83 -10.45 -1.31 -17.55
N LEU A 84 -11.76 -1.11 -17.68
CA LEU A 84 -12.32 -0.15 -18.64
C LEU A 84 -11.84 1.28 -18.37
N LEU A 85 -11.80 1.71 -17.11
CA LEU A 85 -11.31 3.05 -16.74
C LEU A 85 -9.81 3.21 -17.05
N LEU A 86 -9.04 2.14 -16.92
CA LEU A 86 -7.59 2.13 -17.14
C LEU A 86 -7.20 1.81 -18.60
N GLY A 87 -8.16 1.54 -19.48
CA GLY A 87 -7.90 1.14 -20.87
C GLY A 87 -7.26 -0.25 -21.01
N MET A 88 -7.53 -1.13 -20.04
CA MET A 88 -7.00 -2.50 -19.97
C MET A 88 -7.99 -3.52 -20.54
N THR A 89 -7.46 -4.68 -20.92
CA THR A 89 -8.20 -5.79 -21.54
C THR A 89 -9.02 -6.58 -20.51
N GLY A 90 -9.98 -7.37 -21.02
CA GLY A 90 -10.76 -8.29 -20.18
C GLY A 90 -9.91 -9.39 -19.55
N ASP A 91 -8.84 -9.84 -20.21
CA ASP A 91 -7.91 -10.84 -19.68
C ASP A 91 -7.09 -10.26 -18.52
N GLU A 92 -6.67 -9.00 -18.62
CA GLU A 92 -6.04 -8.26 -17.51
C GLU A 92 -7.01 -8.07 -16.32
N ALA A 93 -8.27 -7.78 -16.59
CA ALA A 93 -9.31 -7.72 -15.56
C ALA A 93 -9.48 -9.06 -14.84
N ALA A 94 -9.57 -10.16 -15.58
CA ALA A 94 -9.71 -11.50 -15.02
C ALA A 94 -8.48 -11.88 -14.17
N ALA A 95 -7.27 -11.57 -14.64
CA ALA A 95 -6.04 -11.79 -13.89
C ALA A 95 -5.99 -10.97 -12.59
N ALA A 96 -6.42 -9.70 -12.62
CA ALA A 96 -6.46 -8.85 -11.44
C ALA A 96 -7.49 -9.33 -10.40
N ALA A 97 -8.68 -9.75 -10.85
CA ALA A 97 -9.70 -10.34 -9.97
C ALA A 97 -9.20 -11.60 -9.27
N TRP A 98 -8.51 -12.48 -10.01
CA TRP A 98 -7.91 -13.70 -9.47
C TRP A 98 -6.82 -13.39 -8.43
N VAL A 99 -5.98 -12.40 -8.70
CA VAL A 99 -4.97 -11.93 -7.74
C VAL A 99 -5.64 -11.38 -6.47
N ALA A 100 -6.64 -10.51 -6.63
CA ALA A 100 -7.36 -9.91 -5.51
C ALA A 100 -8.03 -10.98 -4.63
N GLU A 101 -8.62 -12.01 -5.24
CA GLU A 101 -9.20 -13.15 -4.52
C GLU A 101 -8.17 -13.82 -3.60
N ARG A 102 -6.97 -14.09 -4.10
CA ARG A 102 -5.88 -14.71 -3.31
C ARG A 102 -5.40 -13.83 -2.18
N VAL A 103 -5.28 -12.53 -2.43
CA VAL A 103 -4.89 -11.55 -1.40
C VAL A 103 -5.94 -11.50 -0.30
N LEU A 104 -7.23 -11.40 -0.65
CA LEU A 104 -8.33 -11.37 0.31
C LEU A 104 -8.48 -12.68 1.10
N ALA A 105 -8.10 -13.82 0.51
CA ALA A 105 -8.09 -15.11 1.17
C ALA A 105 -6.91 -15.32 2.15
N HIS A 106 -5.91 -14.45 2.16
CA HIS A 106 -4.73 -14.57 3.02
C HIS A 106 -5.05 -14.20 4.48
N ASP A 107 -4.39 -14.86 5.45
CA ASP A 107 -4.61 -14.65 6.90
C ASP A 107 -4.46 -13.19 7.34
N LEU A 108 -3.56 -12.44 6.69
CA LEU A 108 -3.40 -11.00 6.92
C LEU A 108 -4.71 -10.22 6.65
N LEU A 109 -5.43 -10.56 5.59
CA LEU A 109 -6.67 -9.89 5.21
C LEU A 109 -7.85 -10.43 6.02
N ALA A 110 -7.79 -11.67 6.51
CA ALA A 110 -8.73 -12.18 7.51
C ALA A 110 -8.67 -11.37 8.81
N ARG A 111 -7.46 -11.00 9.27
CA ARG A 111 -7.25 -10.11 10.41
C ARG A 111 -7.79 -8.70 10.15
N ALA A 112 -7.51 -8.13 8.98
CA ALA A 112 -8.05 -6.83 8.58
C ALA A 112 -9.59 -6.84 8.52
N ARG A 113 -10.20 -7.93 8.05
CA ARG A 113 -11.66 -8.12 8.06
C ARG A 113 -12.22 -8.15 9.48
N ALA A 114 -11.56 -8.85 10.40
CA ALA A 114 -11.97 -8.86 11.81
C ALA A 114 -11.92 -7.44 12.41
N ALA A 115 -10.84 -6.70 12.13
CA ALA A 115 -10.70 -5.30 12.53
C ALA A 115 -11.80 -4.39 11.95
N ALA A 116 -12.17 -4.60 10.69
CA ALA A 116 -13.23 -3.86 10.03
C ALA A 116 -14.60 -4.02 10.71
N ALA A 117 -14.89 -5.21 11.26
CA ALA A 117 -16.16 -5.50 11.94
C ALA A 117 -16.40 -4.61 13.19
N HIS A 118 -15.34 -4.07 13.78
CA HIS A 118 -15.41 -3.12 14.91
C HIS A 118 -14.90 -1.72 14.54
N GLY A 119 -14.83 -1.38 13.26
CA GLY A 119 -14.44 -0.04 12.79
C GLY A 119 -12.94 0.27 12.94
N GLY A 120 -12.10 -0.74 13.20
CA GLY A 120 -10.65 -0.63 13.34
C GLY A 120 -9.88 -0.72 12.01
N CYS A 121 -10.54 -0.72 10.86
CA CYS A 121 -9.91 -0.84 9.55
C CYS A 121 -10.09 0.42 8.70
N ARG A 122 -9.07 0.79 7.94
CA ARG A 122 -9.00 1.94 7.05
C ARG A 122 -8.35 1.49 5.73
N ARG A 123 -8.90 1.92 4.60
CA ARG A 123 -8.38 1.64 3.25
C ARG A 123 -8.29 2.93 2.47
N GLU A 124 -7.33 3.03 1.56
CA GLU A 124 -7.09 4.22 0.73
C GLU A 124 -7.08 5.51 1.56
N THR A 125 -6.37 5.49 2.69
CA THR A 125 -6.47 6.55 3.70
C THR A 125 -5.35 7.57 3.52
N PRO A 126 -5.67 8.84 3.23
CA PRO A 126 -4.67 9.90 3.17
C PRO A 126 -4.02 10.10 4.53
N VAL A 127 -2.71 10.23 4.53
CA VAL A 127 -1.90 10.52 5.72
C VAL A 127 -0.92 11.65 5.42
N THR A 128 -0.63 12.43 6.44
CA THR A 128 0.42 13.46 6.42
C THR A 128 1.32 13.24 7.62
N CYS A 129 2.62 13.20 7.40
CA CYS A 129 3.65 13.09 8.43
C CYS A 129 4.51 14.34 8.43
N THR A 130 4.75 14.92 9.60
CA THR A 130 5.76 15.98 9.74
C THR A 130 7.07 15.35 10.18
N LEU A 131 8.11 15.47 9.35
CA LEU A 131 9.45 14.98 9.67
C LEU A 131 10.16 15.89 10.69
N PRO A 132 11.20 15.41 11.38
CA PRO A 132 11.96 16.22 12.35
C PRO A 132 12.57 17.50 11.77
N ASP A 133 12.84 17.53 10.46
CA ASP A 133 13.36 18.71 9.75
C ASP A 133 12.27 19.71 9.34
N GLY A 134 11.00 19.44 9.66
CA GLY A 134 9.85 20.27 9.34
C GLY A 134 9.21 19.98 7.97
N THR A 135 9.75 19.04 7.19
CA THR A 135 9.15 18.62 5.92
C THR A 135 7.82 17.92 6.15
N LEU A 136 6.78 18.33 5.45
CA LEU A 136 5.52 17.61 5.38
C LEU A 136 5.60 16.57 4.27
N VAL A 137 5.32 15.32 4.62
CA VAL A 137 5.27 14.22 3.66
C VAL A 137 3.86 13.65 3.62
N GLU A 138 3.27 13.61 2.43
CA GLU A 138 1.91 13.13 2.21
C GLU A 138 1.84 11.88 1.33
N GLY A 139 0.85 11.04 1.59
CA GLY A 139 0.50 9.93 0.71
C GLY A 139 -0.75 9.20 1.15
N VAL A 140 -1.02 8.09 0.48
CA VAL A 140 -2.21 7.27 0.72
C VAL A 140 -1.76 5.91 1.18
N VAL A 141 -2.33 5.44 2.29
CA VAL A 141 -2.11 4.09 2.82
C VAL A 141 -3.16 3.16 2.23
N ASP A 142 -2.72 2.10 1.56
CA ASP A 142 -3.63 1.12 0.92
C ASP A 142 -4.53 0.45 1.97
N LEU A 143 -3.94 -0.01 3.07
CA LEU A 143 -4.66 -0.63 4.19
C LEU A 143 -3.97 -0.36 5.52
N ALA A 144 -4.74 0.03 6.53
CA ALA A 144 -4.31 0.07 7.91
C ALA A 144 -5.40 -0.51 8.80
N PHE A 145 -5.04 -1.42 9.70
CA PHE A 145 -6.01 -2.01 10.60
C PHE A 145 -5.46 -2.21 12.00
N GLU A 146 -6.33 -2.08 12.99
CA GLU A 146 -6.01 -2.17 14.41
C GLU A 146 -6.47 -3.49 14.99
N GLU A 147 -5.56 -4.13 15.75
CA GLU A 147 -5.83 -5.33 16.53
C GLU A 147 -5.16 -5.20 17.89
N HIS A 148 -5.93 -5.39 18.97
CA HIS A 148 -5.40 -5.43 20.34
C HIS A 148 -4.56 -4.21 20.73
N GLY A 149 -4.91 -3.02 20.23
CA GLY A 149 -4.24 -1.74 20.48
C GLY A 149 -3.03 -1.49 19.58
N VAL A 150 -2.78 -2.30 18.55
CA VAL A 150 -1.63 -2.17 17.64
C VAL A 150 -2.10 -2.05 16.20
N TRP A 151 -1.57 -1.06 15.49
CA TRP A 151 -1.85 -0.86 14.07
C TRP A 151 -0.90 -1.68 13.18
N THR A 152 -1.46 -2.33 12.17
CA THR A 152 -0.72 -2.92 11.07
C THR A 152 -1.00 -2.11 9.81
N VAL A 153 0.06 -1.58 9.20
CA VAL A 153 0.02 -0.87 7.93
C VAL A 153 0.43 -1.83 6.83
N VAL A 154 -0.38 -1.95 5.80
CA VAL A 154 -0.17 -2.84 4.67
C VAL A 154 -0.10 -2.01 3.40
N ASP A 155 0.95 -2.26 2.62
CA ASP A 155 1.09 -1.70 1.27
C ASP A 155 1.29 -2.85 0.28
N TYR A 156 0.60 -2.78 -0.87
CA TYR A 156 0.67 -3.82 -1.89
C TYR A 156 1.61 -3.42 -3.03
N LYS A 157 2.49 -4.33 -3.45
CA LYS A 157 3.40 -4.12 -4.58
C LYS A 157 3.49 -5.35 -5.45
N THR A 158 3.49 -5.15 -6.76
CA THR A 158 3.72 -6.25 -7.70
C THR A 158 5.20 -6.63 -7.74
N ASP A 159 5.50 -7.91 -8.01
CA ASP A 159 6.88 -8.41 -8.17
C ASP A 159 7.72 -7.53 -9.12
N ARG A 160 7.12 -7.12 -10.25
CA ARG A 160 7.82 -6.31 -11.26
C ARG A 160 8.12 -4.91 -10.76
N GLU A 161 7.18 -4.30 -10.04
CA GLU A 161 7.37 -2.99 -9.45
C GLU A 161 8.51 -3.03 -8.40
N MET A 162 8.50 -4.03 -7.53
CA MET A 162 9.60 -4.25 -6.56
C MET A 162 10.95 -4.49 -7.23
N ALA A 163 10.99 -5.27 -8.30
CA ALA A 163 12.23 -5.55 -9.04
C ALA A 163 12.81 -4.29 -9.71
N VAL A 164 11.98 -3.33 -10.10
CA VAL A 164 12.43 -2.09 -10.75
C VAL A 164 12.85 -1.04 -9.73
N ALA A 165 12.06 -0.82 -8.68
CA ALA A 165 12.28 0.28 -7.73
C ALA A 165 13.11 -0.12 -6.50
N GLY A 166 13.27 -1.43 -6.25
CA GLY A 166 13.96 -1.97 -5.09
C GLY A 166 13.07 -2.10 -3.86
N GLU A 167 13.19 -3.23 -3.15
CA GLU A 167 12.42 -3.53 -1.94
C GLU A 167 12.67 -2.50 -0.82
N ASP A 168 13.92 -2.05 -0.64
CA ASP A 168 14.29 -1.08 0.40
C ASP A 168 13.52 0.24 0.28
N ARG A 169 13.22 0.67 -0.96
CA ARG A 169 12.43 1.87 -1.20
C ARG A 169 11.02 1.73 -0.61
N TYR A 170 10.38 0.60 -0.85
CA TYR A 170 9.03 0.33 -0.35
C TYR A 170 9.00 0.06 1.15
N ARG A 171 10.03 -0.56 1.70
CA ARG A 171 10.20 -0.66 3.15
C ARG A 171 10.26 0.72 3.82
N ARG A 172 10.99 1.68 3.23
CA ARG A 172 11.00 3.07 3.72
C ARG A 172 9.62 3.74 3.64
N GLN A 173 8.88 3.51 2.56
CA GLN A 173 7.52 4.02 2.38
C GLN A 173 6.59 3.49 3.48
N VAL A 174 6.58 2.18 3.70
CA VAL A 174 5.71 1.56 4.73
C VAL A 174 6.13 2.00 6.14
N ALA A 175 7.43 2.12 6.42
CA ALA A 175 7.91 2.63 7.71
C ALA A 175 7.45 4.07 7.98
N LEU A 176 7.44 4.93 6.95
CA LEU A 176 6.90 6.29 7.05
C LEU A 176 5.40 6.27 7.34
N TYR A 177 4.62 5.43 6.65
CA TYR A 177 3.18 5.29 6.91
C TYR A 177 2.89 4.78 8.32
N ALA A 178 3.62 3.76 8.78
CA ALA A 178 3.48 3.25 10.14
C ALA A 178 3.85 4.33 11.18
N THR A 179 4.89 5.13 10.93
CA THR A 179 5.22 6.28 11.76
C THR A 179 4.09 7.32 11.80
N ALA A 180 3.52 7.67 10.64
CA ALA A 180 2.42 8.61 10.54
C ALA A 180 1.18 8.13 11.32
N ILE A 181 0.83 6.85 11.18
CA ILE A 181 -0.30 6.25 11.90
C ILE A 181 -0.04 6.18 13.40
N ALA A 182 1.17 5.82 13.83
CA ALA A 182 1.52 5.82 15.25
C ALA A 182 1.40 7.21 15.88
N GLN A 183 1.87 8.25 15.17
CA GLN A 183 1.74 9.64 15.62
C GLN A 183 0.26 10.09 15.67
N ALA A 184 -0.52 9.77 14.65
CA ALA A 184 -1.92 10.20 14.55
C ALA A 184 -2.83 9.50 15.58
N THR A 185 -2.52 8.26 15.95
CA THR A 185 -3.36 7.44 16.82
C THR A 185 -2.86 7.36 18.26
N GLY A 186 -1.59 7.68 18.50
CA GLY A 186 -0.93 7.49 19.79
C GLY A 186 -0.67 6.02 20.15
N ALA A 187 -0.88 5.09 19.21
CA ALA A 187 -0.72 3.65 19.40
C ALA A 187 0.49 3.11 18.64
N PRO A 188 1.09 1.98 19.07
CA PRO A 188 2.14 1.32 18.30
C PRO A 188 1.65 0.94 16.89
N ALA A 189 2.53 1.06 15.90
CA ALA A 189 2.26 0.64 14.53
C ALA A 189 3.43 -0.16 13.96
N SER A 190 3.12 -1.14 13.11
CA SER A 190 4.07 -1.95 12.37
C SER A 190 3.73 -1.97 10.88
N GLY A 191 4.71 -2.29 10.05
CA GLY A 191 4.58 -2.31 8.60
C GLY A 191 4.62 -3.71 8.01
N VAL A 192 3.79 -3.95 7.00
CA VAL A 192 3.82 -5.14 6.14
C VAL A 192 3.80 -4.70 4.68
N LEU A 193 4.79 -5.11 3.92
CA LEU A 193 4.83 -4.97 2.48
C LEU A 193 4.40 -6.30 1.84
N VAL A 194 3.28 -6.28 1.13
CA VAL A 194 2.74 -7.45 0.46
C VAL A 194 3.21 -7.47 -0.99
N ARG A 195 3.97 -8.50 -1.33
CA ARG A 195 4.42 -8.76 -2.69
C ARG A 195 3.43 -9.68 -3.42
N ILE A 196 2.97 -9.23 -4.59
CA ILE A 196 1.93 -9.82 -5.43
C ILE A 196 2.47 -10.28 -6.78
#